data_AF-A0A9P4IKN8-F1
#
_entry.id   AF-A0A9P4IKN8-F1
#
_cell.length_a   1.000
_cell.length_b   1.000
_cell.length_c   1.000
_cell.angle_alpha   90.00
_cell.angle_beta   90.00
_cell.angle_gamma   90.00
#
_symmetry.space_group_name_H-M   'P 1'
#
loop_
_entity.id
_entity.type
_entity.pdbx_description
1 polymer ?
#
loop_
_entity_poly.entity_id
_entity_poly.type
_entity_poly.pdbx_seq_one_letter_code
_entity_poly.pdbx_strand_id
1 'polypeptide(L)'
;SSYLQTSPRNINRSLSIRSNKNSDSVTSPTSSGRHRFIPSLRGSNPELSRRLAKLVKSENHVITAYENAGKEQQTIARQLSEWGEQTGDDAVSEVADKLGVLLAEMADQEDFYAQGLEESRTVLKQIRNTESSVQPSRDHKAKIQDEIQKLKYKEPASPKIVQLEQELVRAEAQSLVAEAQLTNITRQKLRQAYDLHLKALLERSAKQTLLATQARRVLALLDDTPIVPGETRPPFGQEHELRQILSDAEEELRGWQPGWEEL
;
A
#
# COMPACT_ATOMS: atom_id res chain seq x y z
N SER A 1 18.11 4.05 -52.94
CA SER A 1 18.43 5.47 -52.73
C SER A 1 17.12 6.23 -52.59
N SER A 2 16.73 6.54 -51.36
CA SER A 2 15.54 7.36 -51.03
C SER A 2 15.49 7.55 -49.51
N TYR A 3 15.94 8.70 -49.03
CA TYR A 3 15.84 9.09 -47.63
C TYR A 3 14.39 9.51 -47.31
N LEU A 4 13.84 9.05 -46.19
CA LEU A 4 12.87 9.84 -45.41
C LEU A 4 13.19 9.72 -43.92
N GLN A 5 13.36 10.89 -43.31
CA GLN A 5 13.74 11.11 -41.92
C GLN A 5 12.58 11.81 -41.22
N THR A 6 12.04 11.24 -40.14
CA THR A 6 11.02 11.90 -39.32
C THR A 6 11.30 11.72 -37.83
N SER A 7 11.61 12.81 -37.14
CA SER A 7 11.89 12.87 -35.70
C SER A 7 10.66 12.55 -34.83
N PRO A 8 10.85 12.05 -33.60
CA PRO A 8 9.75 11.71 -32.70
C PRO A 8 9.02 12.95 -32.17
N ARG A 9 7.68 12.95 -32.21
CA ARG A 9 6.84 13.95 -31.55
C ARG A 9 6.53 13.54 -30.12
N ASN A 10 7.18 14.19 -29.16
CA ASN A 10 6.76 14.21 -27.76
C ASN A 10 5.37 14.88 -27.66
N ILE A 11 4.36 14.18 -27.11
CA ILE A 11 3.07 14.77 -26.78
C ILE A 11 2.68 14.35 -25.35
N ASN A 12 3.10 15.17 -24.39
CA ASN A 12 2.46 15.20 -23.07
C ASN A 12 1.02 15.68 -23.24
N ARG A 13 0.03 14.91 -22.78
CA ARG A 13 -1.36 15.36 -22.60
C ARG A 13 -1.75 15.29 -21.13
N SER A 14 -1.45 16.35 -20.39
CA SER A 14 -2.14 16.67 -19.15
C SER A 14 -3.58 17.04 -19.45
N LEU A 15 -4.54 16.23 -19.00
CA LEU A 15 -5.97 16.54 -19.14
C LEU A 15 -6.36 17.63 -18.13
N SER A 16 -6.44 18.87 -18.61
CA SER A 16 -7.00 20.00 -17.87
C SER A 16 -8.31 20.45 -18.54
N ILE A 17 -9.45 20.20 -17.89
CA ILE A 17 -10.73 20.82 -18.26
C ILE A 17 -11.13 21.80 -17.15
N ARG A 18 -11.33 23.05 -17.56
CA ARG A 18 -11.73 24.15 -16.68
C ARG A 18 -13.24 24.34 -16.73
N SER A 19 -13.84 24.36 -15.53
CA SER A 19 -14.78 25.37 -15.01
C SER A 19 -16.10 25.67 -15.73
N ASN A 20 -17.18 25.74 -14.93
CA ASN A 20 -18.30 26.66 -15.16
C ASN A 20 -18.56 27.52 -13.89
N LYS A 21 -19.34 28.60 -14.02
CA LYS A 21 -19.12 29.87 -13.30
C LYS A 21 -20.38 30.45 -12.62
N ASN A 22 -20.22 30.95 -11.38
CA ASN A 22 -20.87 32.10 -10.69
C ASN A 22 -20.84 31.84 -9.15
N SER A 23 -20.91 32.80 -8.22
CA SER A 23 -20.34 34.17 -8.09
C SER A 23 -20.46 34.54 -6.56
N ASP A 24 -20.11 35.71 -5.99
CA ASP A 24 -19.61 37.01 -6.47
C ASP A 24 -18.92 37.80 -5.33
N SER A 25 -18.07 38.79 -5.67
CA SER A 25 -17.60 39.90 -4.79
C SER A 25 -16.71 39.53 -3.56
N VAL A 26 -15.76 40.31 -2.99
CA VAL A 26 -15.42 41.76 -2.98
C VAL A 26 -13.89 41.99 -2.75
N THR A 27 -13.30 42.99 -3.42
CA THR A 27 -12.01 43.75 -3.21
C THR A 27 -10.61 43.10 -3.02
N SER A 28 -9.65 43.69 -3.75
CA SER A 28 -8.17 43.52 -3.80
C SER A 28 -7.40 44.34 -2.72
N PRO A 29 -6.05 44.53 -2.77
CA PRO A 29 -4.96 43.81 -3.48
C PRO A 29 -3.71 43.48 -2.59
N THR A 30 -2.74 42.67 -3.08
CA THR A 30 -1.30 43.03 -3.27
C THR A 30 -0.33 41.84 -3.41
N SER A 31 0.64 42.04 -4.33
CA SER A 31 2.04 41.58 -4.37
C SER A 31 2.48 40.10 -4.23
N SER A 32 3.27 39.73 -5.25
CA SER A 32 4.52 38.93 -5.23
C SER A 32 4.48 37.43 -4.94
N GLY A 33 4.95 36.67 -5.93
CA GLY A 33 5.08 35.22 -5.85
C GLY A 33 6.23 34.76 -4.95
N ARG A 34 6.22 33.46 -4.60
CA ARG A 34 7.35 32.83 -3.93
C ARG A 34 7.46 31.36 -4.32
N HIS A 35 8.52 31.03 -5.06
CA HIS A 35 9.03 29.67 -5.15
C HIS A 35 9.24 29.13 -3.73
N ARG A 36 8.93 27.85 -3.52
CA ARG A 36 9.37 27.06 -2.35
C ARG A 36 9.93 25.75 -2.91
N PHE A 37 11.17 25.76 -3.40
CA PHE A 37 12.41 25.58 -2.63
C PHE A 37 12.37 24.34 -1.73
N ILE A 38 13.24 23.39 -2.09
CA ILE A 38 13.59 22.20 -1.32
C ILE A 38 14.03 22.63 0.09
N PRO A 39 13.52 22.01 1.18
CA PRO A 39 13.99 22.30 2.52
C PRO A 39 15.48 21.97 2.66
N SER A 40 16.26 22.95 3.09
CA SER A 40 17.68 22.79 3.38
C SER A 40 17.90 21.77 4.51
N LEU A 41 18.85 20.85 4.30
CA LEU A 41 19.34 19.91 5.31
C LEU A 41 20.12 20.66 6.40
N ARG A 42 19.42 21.23 7.38
CA ARG A 42 20.02 21.78 8.61
C ARG A 42 19.15 21.51 9.84
N GLY A 43 19.80 21.09 10.93
CA GLY A 43 19.20 20.95 12.25
C GLY A 43 18.46 19.62 12.45
N SER A 44 18.48 19.13 13.70
CA SER A 44 17.85 17.88 14.13
C SER A 44 16.44 17.73 13.57
N ASN A 45 16.16 16.58 12.93
CA ASN A 45 14.87 16.35 12.29
C ASN A 45 14.06 15.21 12.94
N PRO A 46 13.51 15.43 14.14
CA PRO A 46 12.40 14.63 14.68
C PRO A 46 11.17 14.62 13.76
N GLU A 47 11.00 15.62 12.88
CA GLU A 47 9.92 15.64 11.89
C GLU A 47 10.03 14.49 10.88
N LEU A 48 11.23 14.02 10.50
CA LEU A 48 11.40 12.88 9.58
C LEU A 48 10.86 11.58 10.21
N SER A 49 11.30 11.25 11.43
CA SER A 49 10.80 10.09 12.17
C SER A 49 9.29 10.20 12.45
N ARG A 50 8.76 11.41 12.72
CA ARG A 50 7.30 11.63 12.81
C ARG A 50 6.58 11.39 11.48
N ARG A 51 7.15 11.76 10.34
CA ARG A 51 6.57 11.51 9.01
C ARG A 51 6.50 10.01 8.72
N LEU A 52 7.58 9.26 8.99
CA LEU A 52 7.58 7.81 8.82
C LEU A 52 6.68 7.09 9.85
N ALA A 53 6.62 7.57 11.09
CA ALA A 53 5.67 7.09 12.08
C ALA A 53 4.20 7.33 11.66
N LYS A 54 3.91 8.45 10.99
CA LYS A 54 2.60 8.72 10.38
C LYS A 54 2.30 7.75 9.24
N LEU A 55 3.27 7.47 8.35
CA LEU A 55 3.12 6.48 7.28
C LEU A 55 2.79 5.09 7.84
N VAL A 56 3.60 4.59 8.78
CA VAL A 56 3.39 3.30 9.45
C VAL A 56 2.05 3.26 10.22
N LYS A 57 1.54 4.40 10.71
CA LYS A 57 0.18 4.45 11.28
C LYS A 57 -0.89 4.37 10.19
N SER A 58 -0.73 5.09 9.10
CA SER A 58 -1.66 5.06 7.96
C SER A 58 -1.79 3.68 7.32
N GLU A 59 -0.68 2.94 7.16
CA GLU A 59 -0.71 1.57 6.66
C GLU A 59 -1.53 0.63 7.56
N ASN A 60 -1.49 0.81 8.89
CA ASN A 60 -2.33 0.03 9.80
C ASN A 60 -3.83 0.22 9.52
N HIS A 61 -4.26 1.43 9.15
CA HIS A 61 -5.66 1.67 8.83
C HIS A 61 -6.07 0.99 7.52
N VAL A 62 -5.13 0.86 6.57
CA VAL A 62 -5.35 0.15 5.29
C VAL A 62 -5.42 -1.36 5.53
N ILE A 63 -4.49 -1.91 6.33
CA ILE A 63 -4.50 -3.33 6.73
C ILE A 63 -5.85 -3.68 7.39
N THR A 64 -6.27 -2.93 8.41
CA THR A 64 -7.56 -3.14 9.07
C THR A 64 -8.78 -2.91 8.15
N ALA A 65 -8.66 -2.10 7.10
CA ALA A 65 -9.71 -2.00 6.09
C ALA A 65 -9.84 -3.28 5.25
N TYR A 66 -8.72 -3.94 4.91
CA TYR A 66 -8.73 -5.25 4.22
C TYR A 66 -9.20 -6.38 5.14
N GLU A 67 -8.73 -6.45 6.39
CA GLU A 67 -9.21 -7.43 7.40
C GLU A 67 -10.73 -7.31 7.65
N ASN A 68 -11.30 -6.12 7.54
CA ASN A 68 -12.74 -5.90 7.66
C ASN A 68 -13.47 -6.23 6.36
N ALA A 69 -12.89 -5.89 5.20
CA ALA A 69 -13.46 -6.26 3.90
C ALA A 69 -13.59 -7.79 3.75
N GLY A 70 -12.58 -8.57 4.17
CA GLY A 70 -12.67 -10.03 4.22
C GLY A 70 -13.84 -10.53 5.08
N LYS A 71 -13.99 -10.03 6.31
CA LYS A 71 -15.10 -10.44 7.22
C LYS A 71 -16.49 -10.09 6.70
N GLU A 72 -16.65 -8.90 6.13
CA GLU A 72 -17.91 -8.49 5.51
C GLU A 72 -18.20 -9.34 4.26
N GLN A 73 -17.18 -9.65 3.45
CA GLN A 73 -17.32 -10.49 2.26
C GLN A 73 -17.64 -11.95 2.61
N GLN A 74 -17.05 -12.52 3.66
CA GLN A 74 -17.45 -13.82 4.22
C GLN A 74 -18.92 -13.82 4.66
N THR A 75 -19.39 -12.71 5.25
CA THR A 75 -20.79 -12.56 5.66
C THR A 75 -21.73 -12.51 4.44
N ILE A 76 -21.35 -11.76 3.40
CA ILE A 76 -22.08 -11.69 2.11
C ILE A 76 -22.12 -13.06 1.43
N ALA A 77 -21.00 -13.79 1.39
CA ALA A 77 -20.90 -15.13 0.81
C ALA A 77 -21.90 -16.09 1.45
N ARG A 78 -21.96 -16.12 2.79
CA ARG A 78 -22.93 -16.92 3.54
C ARG A 78 -24.38 -16.48 3.29
N GLN A 79 -24.65 -15.17 3.29
CA GLN A 79 -25.99 -14.64 3.04
C GLN A 79 -26.50 -14.97 1.63
N LEU A 80 -25.61 -15.06 0.64
CA LEU A 80 -25.96 -15.48 -0.72
C LEU A 80 -26.46 -16.93 -0.75
N SER A 81 -25.73 -17.86 -0.13
CA SER A 81 -26.17 -19.27 -0.03
C SER A 81 -27.49 -19.41 0.74
N GLU A 82 -27.60 -18.76 1.91
CA GLU A 82 -28.82 -18.79 2.74
C GLU A 82 -30.05 -18.20 2.01
N TRP A 83 -29.86 -17.16 1.18
CA TRP A 83 -30.93 -16.60 0.35
C TRP A 83 -31.28 -17.52 -0.82
N GLY A 84 -30.28 -18.14 -1.48
CA GLY A 84 -30.47 -19.06 -2.59
C GLY A 84 -31.38 -20.23 -2.24
N GLU A 85 -31.14 -20.88 -1.10
CA GLU A 85 -31.97 -21.97 -0.57
C GLU A 85 -33.45 -21.55 -0.38
N GLN A 86 -33.69 -20.30 0.03
CA GLN A 86 -35.03 -19.77 0.28
C GLN A 86 -35.81 -19.39 -1.00
N THR A 87 -35.19 -19.42 -2.17
CA THR A 87 -35.87 -19.04 -3.43
C THR A 87 -36.88 -20.09 -3.90
N GLY A 88 -36.67 -21.36 -3.56
CA GLY A 88 -37.46 -22.48 -4.11
C GLY A 88 -37.19 -22.78 -5.59
N ASP A 89 -36.11 -22.24 -6.15
CA ASP A 89 -35.61 -22.54 -7.50
C ASP A 89 -34.29 -23.33 -7.37
N ASP A 90 -34.30 -24.60 -7.79
CA ASP A 90 -33.16 -25.52 -7.64
C ASP A 90 -31.88 -24.98 -8.32
N ALA A 91 -32.02 -24.31 -9.48
CA ALA A 91 -30.89 -23.78 -10.22
C ALA A 91 -30.30 -22.55 -9.53
N VAL A 92 -31.15 -21.65 -9.02
CA VAL A 92 -30.70 -20.48 -8.24
C VAL A 92 -30.06 -20.92 -6.93
N SER A 93 -30.63 -21.90 -6.23
CA SER A 93 -30.07 -22.45 -4.99
C SER A 93 -28.67 -23.03 -5.20
N GLU A 94 -28.51 -23.94 -6.18
CA GLU A 94 -27.22 -24.57 -6.47
C GLU A 94 -26.15 -23.56 -6.93
N VAL A 95 -26.52 -22.62 -7.82
CA VAL A 95 -25.60 -21.57 -8.31
C VAL A 95 -25.21 -20.59 -7.18
N ALA A 96 -26.17 -20.15 -6.36
CA ALA A 96 -25.91 -19.26 -5.23
C ALA A 96 -24.98 -19.90 -4.19
N ASP A 97 -25.16 -21.19 -3.88
CA ASP A 97 -24.28 -21.92 -2.96
C ASP A 97 -22.82 -21.96 -3.44
N LYS A 98 -22.58 -22.35 -4.70
CA LYS A 98 -21.20 -22.42 -5.24
C LYS A 98 -20.59 -21.03 -5.44
N LEU A 99 -21.38 -20.00 -5.72
CA LEU A 99 -20.92 -18.61 -5.68
C LEU A 99 -20.56 -18.17 -4.26
N GLY A 100 -21.32 -18.59 -3.24
CA GLY A 100 -20.97 -18.40 -1.83
C GLY A 100 -19.59 -18.97 -1.52
N VAL A 101 -19.32 -20.22 -1.89
CA VAL A 101 -18.00 -20.86 -1.72
C VAL A 101 -16.87 -20.04 -2.37
N LEU A 102 -17.04 -19.59 -3.61
CA LEU A 102 -16.02 -18.80 -4.30
C LEU A 102 -15.84 -17.40 -3.71
N LEU A 103 -16.93 -16.74 -3.27
CA LEU A 103 -16.87 -15.43 -2.62
C LEU A 103 -16.21 -15.51 -1.22
N ALA A 104 -16.40 -16.62 -0.51
CA ALA A 104 -15.74 -16.94 0.75
C ALA A 104 -14.22 -17.11 0.56
N GLU A 105 -13.80 -17.92 -0.42
CA GLU A 105 -12.38 -18.07 -0.76
C GLU A 105 -11.77 -16.73 -1.21
N MET A 106 -12.48 -15.93 -2.03
CA MET A 106 -12.05 -14.57 -2.37
C MET A 106 -11.93 -13.65 -1.15
N ALA A 107 -12.62 -13.93 -0.04
CA ALA A 107 -12.53 -13.15 1.19
C ALA A 107 -11.30 -13.57 2.02
N ASP A 108 -10.98 -14.86 2.08
CA ASP A 108 -9.77 -15.36 2.74
C ASP A 108 -8.49 -14.84 2.04
N GLN A 109 -8.53 -14.63 0.71
CA GLN A 109 -7.45 -13.94 -0.02
C GLN A 109 -7.24 -12.47 0.40
N GLU A 110 -8.23 -11.80 1.00
CA GLU A 110 -8.02 -10.47 1.60
C GLU A 110 -7.27 -10.55 2.93
N ASP A 111 -7.54 -11.57 3.75
CA ASP A 111 -6.84 -11.79 5.03
C ASP A 111 -5.37 -12.21 4.81
N PHE A 112 -5.07 -13.04 3.80
CA PHE A 112 -3.69 -13.33 3.40
C PHE A 112 -2.95 -12.08 2.92
N TYR A 113 -3.61 -11.20 2.17
CA TYR A 113 -3.00 -9.95 1.72
C TYR A 113 -2.78 -8.96 2.87
N ALA A 114 -3.72 -8.85 3.82
CA ALA A 114 -3.57 -8.03 5.01
C ALA A 114 -2.35 -8.46 5.85
N GLN A 115 -2.09 -9.76 5.96
CA GLN A 115 -0.89 -10.31 6.60
C GLN A 115 0.40 -9.87 5.87
N GLY A 116 0.48 -10.03 4.54
CA GLY A 116 1.64 -9.60 3.75
C GLY A 116 1.91 -8.08 3.82
N LEU A 117 0.86 -7.27 3.94
CA LEU A 117 0.98 -5.83 4.21
C LEU A 117 1.56 -5.53 5.61
N GLU A 118 1.19 -6.29 6.65
CA GLU A 118 1.75 -6.14 8.00
C GLU A 118 3.22 -6.58 8.09
N GLU A 119 3.65 -7.56 7.28
CA GLU A 119 5.07 -7.91 7.11
C GLU A 119 5.89 -6.75 6.53
N SER A 120 5.46 -6.21 5.38
CA SER A 120 6.04 -5.00 4.77
C SER A 120 6.13 -3.84 5.77
N ARG A 121 5.02 -3.56 6.45
CA ARG A 121 4.91 -2.52 7.47
C ARG A 121 5.86 -2.76 8.65
N THR A 122 6.09 -4.02 9.03
CA THR A 122 7.05 -4.39 10.07
C THR A 122 8.49 -4.12 9.65
N VAL A 123 8.83 -4.23 8.37
CA VAL A 123 10.12 -3.78 7.83
C VAL A 123 10.23 -2.23 7.89
N LEU A 124 9.18 -1.49 7.58
CA LEU A 124 9.17 -0.01 7.71
C LEU A 124 9.30 0.48 9.16
N LYS A 125 8.77 -0.26 10.14
CA LYS A 125 9.02 0.00 11.58
C LYS A 125 10.51 -0.07 11.91
N GLN A 126 11.30 -0.93 11.25
CA GLN A 126 12.75 -1.03 11.47
C GLN A 126 13.46 0.27 11.07
N ILE A 127 13.12 0.85 9.90
CA ILE A 127 13.67 2.14 9.45
C ILE A 127 13.37 3.24 10.47
N ARG A 128 12.11 3.37 10.90
CA ARG A 128 11.67 4.35 11.91
C ARG A 128 12.43 4.20 13.23
N ASN A 129 12.66 2.97 13.67
CA ASN A 129 13.40 2.68 14.90
C ASN A 129 14.87 3.11 14.75
N THR A 130 15.50 2.83 13.60
CA THR A 130 16.86 3.30 13.27
C THR A 130 16.93 4.82 13.24
N GLU A 131 16.01 5.51 12.55
CA GLU A 131 15.94 6.99 12.53
C GLU A 131 15.83 7.60 13.93
N SER A 132 15.08 6.95 14.83
CA SER A 132 14.92 7.38 16.21
C SER A 132 16.20 7.13 17.03
N SER A 133 16.90 6.01 16.80
CA SER A 133 18.16 5.68 17.47
C SER A 133 19.34 6.61 17.11
N VAL A 134 19.26 7.32 15.97
CA VAL A 134 20.29 8.29 15.55
C VAL A 134 20.07 9.68 16.16
N GLN A 135 18.86 10.04 16.62
CA GLN A 135 18.59 11.37 17.18
C GLN A 135 19.50 11.71 18.39
N PRO A 136 19.77 10.83 19.37
CA PRO A 136 20.68 11.13 20.48
C PRO A 136 22.09 11.55 20.04
N SER A 137 22.61 10.99 18.94
CA SER A 137 23.91 11.40 18.39
C SER A 137 23.86 12.79 17.77
N ARG A 138 22.78 13.12 17.06
CA ARG A 138 22.52 14.47 16.50
C ARG A 138 22.40 15.51 17.61
N ASP A 139 21.62 15.20 18.65
CA ASP A 139 21.33 16.09 19.76
C ASP A 139 22.58 16.31 20.64
N HIS A 140 23.39 15.26 20.88
CA HIS A 140 24.66 15.38 21.60
C HIS A 140 25.65 16.28 20.85
N LYS A 141 25.82 16.08 19.54
CA LYS A 141 26.64 16.96 18.69
C LYS A 141 26.18 18.41 18.75
N ALA A 142 24.88 18.66 18.57
CA ALA A 142 24.31 20.00 18.59
C ALA A 142 24.55 20.69 19.94
N LYS A 143 24.34 19.98 21.05
CA LYS A 143 24.59 20.49 22.42
C LYS A 143 26.05 20.92 22.61
N ILE A 144 27.03 20.13 22.16
CA ILE A 144 28.46 20.51 22.24
C ILE A 144 28.72 21.78 21.41
N GLN A 145 28.16 21.88 20.20
CA GLN A 145 28.30 23.07 19.35
C GLN A 145 27.74 24.33 20.02
N ASP A 146 26.57 24.24 20.65
CA ASP A 146 25.93 25.35 21.38
C ASP A 146 26.75 25.76 22.64
N GLU A 147 27.30 24.79 23.37
CA GLU A 147 28.17 25.06 24.53
C GLU A 147 29.48 25.76 24.12
N ILE A 148 30.10 25.36 23.01
CA ILE A 148 31.26 26.04 22.43
C ILE A 148 30.92 27.47 22.03
N GLN A 149 29.81 27.70 21.31
CA GLN A 149 29.40 29.05 20.89
C GLN A 149 29.13 29.96 22.09
N LYS A 150 28.44 29.44 23.12
CA LYS A 150 28.13 30.15 24.37
C LYS A 150 29.41 30.53 25.13
N LEU A 151 30.40 29.64 25.22
CA LEU A 151 31.68 29.94 25.84
C LEU A 151 32.51 30.92 25.01
N LYS A 152 32.58 30.77 23.69
CA LYS A 152 33.28 31.74 22.81
C LYS A 152 32.70 33.16 22.91
N TYR A 153 31.40 33.30 23.15
CA TYR A 153 30.76 34.61 23.35
C TYR A 153 30.98 35.18 24.76
N LYS A 154 30.92 34.36 25.82
CA LYS A 154 30.96 34.85 27.22
C LYS A 154 32.34 34.85 27.86
N GLU A 155 33.15 33.83 27.56
CA GLU A 155 34.43 33.54 28.21
C GLU A 155 35.45 33.05 27.15
N PRO A 156 35.83 33.89 26.16
CA PRO A 156 36.64 33.46 25.01
C PRO A 156 38.04 32.93 25.38
N ALA A 157 38.55 33.26 26.57
CA ALA A 157 39.81 32.75 27.11
C ALA A 157 39.68 31.44 27.91
N SER A 158 38.48 30.84 27.99
CA SER A 158 38.23 29.64 28.80
C SER A 158 38.91 28.40 28.21
N PRO A 159 39.79 27.69 28.95
CA PRO A 159 40.48 26.50 28.45
C PRO A 159 39.52 25.33 28.14
N LYS A 160 38.29 25.39 28.65
CA LYS A 160 37.21 24.44 28.33
C LYS A 160 36.82 24.46 26.85
N ILE A 161 37.06 25.56 26.13
CA ILE A 161 36.76 25.66 24.69
C ILE A 161 37.55 24.59 23.92
N VAL A 162 38.85 24.44 24.18
CA VAL A 162 39.71 23.44 23.51
C VAL A 162 39.28 22.00 23.85
N GLN A 163 38.83 21.76 25.08
CA GLN A 163 38.31 20.45 25.50
C GLN A 163 37.03 20.09 24.74
N LEU A 164 36.07 21.02 24.68
CA LEU A 164 34.81 20.84 23.95
C LEU A 164 35.03 20.75 22.44
N GLU A 165 36.01 21.45 21.86
CA GLU A 165 36.36 21.31 20.45
C GLU A 165 36.90 19.89 20.13
N GLN A 166 37.71 19.31 21.03
CA GLN A 166 38.13 17.91 20.90
C GLN A 166 36.98 16.91 21.12
N GLU A 167 36.03 17.22 22.01
CA GLU A 167 34.81 16.43 22.20
C GLU A 167 33.92 16.50 20.96
N LEU A 168 33.77 17.68 20.35
CA LEU A 168 33.02 17.90 19.13
C LEU A 168 33.56 17.03 18.00
N VAL A 169 34.87 17.01 17.77
CA VAL A 169 35.49 16.17 16.72
C VAL A 169 35.14 14.68 16.91
N ARG A 170 35.07 14.19 18.17
CA ARG A 170 34.63 12.81 18.46
C ARG A 170 33.13 12.61 18.19
N ALA A 171 32.29 13.55 18.63
CA ALA A 171 30.85 13.51 18.39
C ALA A 171 30.50 13.62 16.88
N GLU A 172 31.28 14.36 16.11
CA GLU A 172 31.13 14.46 14.65
C GLU A 172 31.50 13.14 13.97
N ALA A 173 32.59 12.47 14.37
CA ALA A 173 32.94 11.16 13.85
C ALA A 173 31.86 10.11 14.16
N GLN A 174 31.33 10.09 15.39
CA GLN A 174 30.21 9.22 15.77
C GLN A 174 28.94 9.52 14.96
N SER A 175 28.61 10.80 14.79
CA SER A 175 27.46 11.23 13.99
C SER A 175 27.60 10.79 12.54
N LEU A 176 28.77 10.94 11.91
CA LEU A 176 29.01 10.48 10.53
C LEU A 176 28.79 8.96 10.37
N VAL A 177 29.24 8.15 11.32
CA VAL A 177 29.01 6.69 11.31
C VAL A 177 27.52 6.37 11.45
N ALA A 178 26.83 7.03 12.38
CA ALA A 178 25.39 6.83 12.61
C ALA A 178 24.52 7.24 11.40
N GLU A 179 24.85 8.35 10.73
CA GLU A 179 24.17 8.79 9.50
C GLU A 179 24.43 7.82 8.33
N ALA A 180 25.66 7.31 8.19
CA ALA A 180 26.00 6.32 7.17
C ALA A 180 25.24 4.99 7.40
N GLN A 181 25.18 4.52 8.65
CA GLN A 181 24.40 3.34 9.02
C GLN A 181 22.91 3.52 8.75
N LEU A 182 22.32 4.64 9.18
CA LEU A 182 20.92 4.97 8.87
C LEU A 182 20.67 4.97 7.37
N THR A 183 21.53 5.65 6.60
CA THR A 183 21.39 5.75 5.14
C THR A 183 21.41 4.38 4.45
N ASN A 184 22.28 3.47 4.90
CA ASN A 184 22.37 2.12 4.36
C ASN A 184 21.16 1.25 4.76
N ILE A 185 20.77 1.27 6.04
CA ILE A 185 19.61 0.54 6.56
C ILE A 185 18.33 1.01 5.86
N THR A 186 18.12 2.33 5.74
CA THR A 186 16.95 2.89 5.04
C THR A 186 16.87 2.40 3.60
N ARG A 187 17.98 2.38 2.84
CA ARG A 187 17.97 1.85 1.46
C ARG A 187 17.66 0.36 1.41
N GLN A 188 18.32 -0.45 2.22
CA GLN A 188 18.10 -1.91 2.27
C GLN A 188 16.65 -2.24 2.64
N LYS A 189 16.14 -1.60 3.70
CA LYS A 189 14.82 -1.90 4.28
C LYS A 189 13.67 -1.30 3.49
N LEU A 190 13.87 -0.17 2.80
CA LEU A 190 12.87 0.37 1.88
C LEU A 190 12.65 -0.58 0.69
N ARG A 191 13.74 -1.10 0.10
CA ARG A 191 13.68 -2.14 -0.95
C ARG A 191 12.96 -3.37 -0.44
N GLN A 192 13.38 -3.91 0.71
CA GLN A 192 12.76 -5.11 1.30
C GLN A 192 11.27 -4.93 1.61
N ALA A 193 10.87 -3.79 2.18
CA ALA A 193 9.47 -3.54 2.52
C ALA A 193 8.56 -3.51 1.28
N TYR A 194 8.94 -2.73 0.27
CA TYR A 194 8.11 -2.61 -0.94
C TYR A 194 8.19 -3.83 -1.85
N ASP A 195 9.27 -4.62 -1.80
CA ASP A 195 9.32 -5.95 -2.41
C ASP A 195 8.23 -6.87 -1.80
N LEU A 196 8.19 -7.01 -0.48
CA LEU A 196 7.13 -7.78 0.21
C LEU A 196 5.72 -7.25 -0.11
N HIS A 197 5.51 -5.93 -0.05
CA HIS A 197 4.23 -5.29 -0.37
C HIS A 197 3.75 -5.62 -1.79
N LEU A 198 4.63 -5.50 -2.78
CA LEU A 198 4.29 -5.72 -4.19
C LEU A 198 4.08 -7.21 -4.49
N LYS A 199 4.85 -8.10 -3.87
CA LYS A 199 4.66 -9.56 -3.96
C LYS A 199 3.28 -9.97 -3.42
N ALA A 200 2.91 -9.49 -2.23
CA ALA A 200 1.58 -9.75 -1.65
C ALA A 200 0.43 -9.20 -2.54
N LEU A 201 0.61 -8.01 -3.13
CA LEU A 201 -0.37 -7.42 -4.05
C LEU A 201 -0.50 -8.23 -5.35
N LEU A 202 0.61 -8.68 -5.93
CA LEU A 202 0.63 -9.48 -7.15
C LEU A 202 -0.05 -10.84 -6.92
N GLU A 203 0.26 -11.53 -5.83
CA GLU A 203 -0.39 -12.78 -5.41
C GLU A 203 -1.90 -12.61 -5.29
N ARG A 204 -2.36 -11.64 -4.48
CA ARG A 204 -3.78 -11.31 -4.34
C ARG A 204 -4.42 -11.04 -5.70
N SER A 205 -3.79 -10.23 -6.55
CA SER A 205 -4.37 -9.86 -7.85
C SER A 205 -4.55 -11.07 -8.77
N ALA A 206 -3.61 -12.02 -8.77
CA ALA A 206 -3.68 -13.23 -9.57
C ALA A 206 -4.77 -14.19 -9.05
N LYS A 207 -4.79 -14.47 -7.74
CA LYS A 207 -5.77 -15.35 -7.11
C LYS A 207 -7.19 -14.80 -7.17
N GLN A 208 -7.38 -13.48 -7.00
CA GLN A 208 -8.68 -12.84 -7.22
C GLN A 208 -9.16 -12.92 -8.68
N THR A 209 -8.23 -12.80 -9.66
CA THR A 209 -8.58 -12.91 -11.09
C THR A 209 -9.01 -14.34 -11.45
N LEU A 210 -8.31 -15.34 -10.91
CA LEU A 210 -8.63 -16.76 -11.02
C LEU A 210 -10.04 -17.02 -10.47
N LEU A 211 -10.28 -16.71 -9.19
CA LEU A 211 -11.57 -16.94 -8.53
C LEU A 211 -12.74 -16.23 -9.22
N ALA A 212 -12.55 -14.97 -9.62
CA ALA A 212 -13.56 -14.23 -10.38
C ALA A 212 -13.85 -14.86 -11.76
N THR A 213 -12.87 -15.52 -12.38
CA THR A 213 -13.06 -16.26 -13.64
C THR A 213 -13.89 -17.52 -13.41
N GLN A 214 -13.60 -18.27 -12.34
CA GLN A 214 -14.37 -19.46 -11.96
C GLN A 214 -15.81 -19.10 -11.54
N ALA A 215 -16.01 -18.02 -10.78
CA ALA A 215 -17.35 -17.52 -10.42
C ALA A 215 -18.18 -17.12 -11.65
N ARG A 216 -17.54 -16.60 -12.70
CA ARG A 216 -18.21 -16.34 -13.98
C ARG A 216 -18.54 -17.61 -14.77
N ARG A 217 -17.78 -18.71 -14.62
CA ARG A 217 -18.16 -20.02 -15.16
C ARG A 217 -19.39 -20.57 -14.43
N VAL A 218 -19.45 -20.47 -13.10
CA VAL A 218 -20.63 -20.84 -12.29
C VAL A 218 -21.88 -20.07 -12.75
N LEU A 219 -21.79 -18.75 -12.93
CA LEU A 219 -22.90 -17.93 -13.43
C LEU A 219 -23.39 -18.30 -14.83
N ALA A 220 -22.49 -18.80 -15.71
CA ALA A 220 -22.85 -19.18 -17.08
C ALA A 220 -23.72 -20.46 -17.16
N LEU A 221 -23.88 -21.19 -16.05
CA LEU A 221 -24.73 -22.38 -15.95
C LEU A 221 -26.20 -22.06 -15.60
N LEU A 222 -26.51 -20.79 -15.26
CA LEU A 222 -27.86 -20.35 -14.92
C LEU A 222 -28.62 -19.89 -16.19
N ASP A 223 -29.70 -20.60 -16.52
CA ASP A 223 -30.57 -20.25 -17.65
C ASP A 223 -31.50 -19.06 -17.30
N ASP A 224 -31.20 -17.88 -17.87
CA ASP A 224 -31.98 -16.65 -17.69
C ASP A 224 -33.20 -16.54 -18.65
N THR A 225 -33.45 -17.56 -19.48
CA THR A 225 -34.59 -17.57 -20.42
C THR A 225 -35.92 -17.31 -19.67
N PRO A 226 -36.72 -16.31 -20.10
CA PRO A 226 -38.03 -16.05 -19.49
C PRO A 226 -39.04 -17.16 -19.78
N ILE A 227 -39.78 -17.59 -18.76
CA ILE A 227 -40.87 -18.58 -18.87
C ILE A 227 -42.24 -17.90 -19.07
N VAL A 228 -43.19 -18.61 -19.67
CA VAL A 228 -44.58 -18.16 -19.80
C VAL A 228 -45.34 -18.39 -18.46
N PRO A 229 -46.26 -17.50 -18.04
CA PRO A 229 -47.05 -17.74 -16.83
C PRO A 229 -47.81 -19.08 -16.86
N GLY A 230 -47.53 -19.95 -15.87
CA GLY A 230 -48.09 -21.31 -15.78
C GLY A 230 -47.17 -22.41 -16.32
N GLU A 231 -46.06 -22.05 -16.95
CA GLU A 231 -44.96 -22.96 -17.28
C GLU A 231 -44.07 -23.20 -16.06
N THR A 232 -43.44 -24.38 -15.98
CA THR A 232 -42.47 -24.74 -14.93
C THR A 232 -41.08 -24.82 -15.53
N ARG A 233 -40.06 -24.26 -14.85
CA ARG A 233 -38.66 -24.46 -15.24
C ARG A 233 -38.31 -25.96 -15.23
N PRO A 234 -37.41 -26.41 -16.13
CA PRO A 234 -36.84 -27.76 -16.03
C PRO A 234 -35.99 -27.88 -14.75
N PRO A 235 -35.83 -29.09 -14.18
CA PRO A 235 -34.94 -29.30 -13.04
C PRO A 235 -33.50 -29.00 -13.41
N PHE A 236 -32.71 -28.52 -12.44
CA PHE A 236 -31.30 -28.21 -12.66
C PHE A 236 -30.48 -29.49 -12.90
N GLY A 237 -29.77 -29.56 -14.04
CA GLY A 237 -29.05 -30.76 -14.47
C GLY A 237 -27.52 -30.66 -14.45
N GLN A 238 -26.96 -29.53 -14.01
CA GLN A 238 -25.53 -29.20 -14.21
C GLN A 238 -24.70 -29.27 -12.91
N GLU A 239 -25.20 -29.95 -11.87
CA GLU A 239 -24.50 -30.14 -10.57
C GLU A 239 -23.06 -30.67 -10.70
N HIS A 240 -22.82 -31.58 -11.67
CA HIS A 240 -21.49 -32.13 -11.91
C HIS A 240 -20.53 -31.07 -12.43
N GLU A 241 -20.99 -30.20 -13.32
CA GLU A 241 -20.18 -29.11 -13.89
C GLU A 241 -19.88 -28.04 -12.83
N LEU A 242 -20.86 -27.69 -11.98
CA LEU A 242 -20.65 -26.86 -10.80
C LEU A 242 -19.56 -27.42 -9.86
N ARG A 243 -19.62 -28.72 -9.53
CA ARG A 243 -18.60 -29.38 -8.70
C ARG A 243 -17.23 -29.38 -9.38
N GLN A 244 -17.17 -29.58 -10.70
CA GLN A 244 -15.92 -29.51 -11.45
C GLN A 244 -15.32 -28.10 -11.42
N ILE A 245 -16.11 -27.04 -11.59
CA ILE A 245 -15.61 -25.65 -11.53
C ILE A 245 -14.98 -25.32 -10.17
N LEU A 246 -15.52 -25.86 -9.07
CA LEU A 246 -14.88 -25.71 -7.74
C LEU A 246 -13.59 -26.52 -7.62
N SER A 247 -13.53 -27.74 -8.19
CA SER A 247 -12.28 -28.52 -8.24
C SER A 247 -11.21 -27.80 -9.06
N ASP A 248 -11.56 -27.27 -10.23
CA ASP A 248 -10.68 -26.45 -11.07
C ASP A 248 -10.16 -25.24 -10.29
N ALA A 249 -11.02 -24.53 -9.56
CA ALA A 249 -10.63 -23.39 -8.73
C ALA A 249 -9.64 -23.77 -7.62
N GLU A 250 -9.89 -24.87 -6.92
CA GLU A 250 -9.00 -25.38 -5.87
C GLU A 250 -7.65 -25.83 -6.43
N GLU A 251 -7.64 -26.54 -7.56
CA GLU A 251 -6.43 -26.98 -8.25
C GLU A 251 -5.60 -25.81 -8.79
N GLU A 252 -6.23 -24.82 -9.43
CA GLU A 252 -5.56 -23.62 -9.92
C GLU A 252 -5.00 -22.77 -8.76
N LEU A 253 -5.70 -22.65 -7.63
CA LEU A 253 -5.22 -21.94 -6.44
C LEU A 253 -4.02 -22.65 -5.79
N ARG A 254 -4.09 -23.98 -5.65
CA ARG A 254 -2.98 -24.81 -5.13
C ARG A 254 -1.78 -24.84 -6.07
N GLY A 255 -2.04 -24.82 -7.37
CA GLY A 255 -1.03 -24.82 -8.43
C GLY A 255 -0.42 -23.45 -8.73
N TRP A 256 -1.01 -22.36 -8.22
CA TRP A 256 -0.50 -21.01 -8.41
C TRP A 256 0.91 -20.87 -7.81
N GLN A 257 1.83 -20.30 -8.59
CA GLN A 257 3.19 -20.02 -8.15
C GLN A 257 3.60 -18.57 -8.46
N PRO A 258 4.46 -17.96 -7.62
CA PRO A 258 5.07 -16.66 -7.89
C PRO A 258 5.78 -16.59 -9.24
N GLY A 259 5.33 -15.71 -10.13
CA GLY A 259 5.91 -15.49 -11.45
C GLY A 259 7.05 -14.46 -11.50
N TRP A 260 7.65 -14.11 -10.36
CA TRP A 260 8.66 -13.05 -10.24
C TRP A 260 10.01 -13.58 -9.77
N GLU A 261 11.09 -13.03 -10.31
CA GLU A 261 12.45 -13.27 -9.83
C GLU A 261 12.71 -12.56 -8.49
N GLU A 262 13.67 -13.03 -7.69
CA GLU A 262 14.13 -12.30 -6.51
C GLU A 262 14.93 -11.05 -6.90
N LEU A 263 14.65 -9.93 -6.23
CA LEU A 263 15.27 -8.61 -6.51
C LEU A 263 16.63 -8.42 -5.84
#